data_AF-A0A150G3S1-F1
#
_entry.id   AF-A0A150G3S1-F1
#
_cell.length_a   1.000
_cell.length_b   1.000
_cell.length_c   1.000
_cell.angle_alpha   90.00
_cell.angle_beta   90.00
_cell.angle_gamma   90.00
#
_symmetry.space_group_name_H-M   'P 1'
#
loop_
_entity.id
_entity.type
_entity.pdbx_description
1 polymer ?
#
loop_
_entity_poly.entity_id
_entity_poly.type
_entity_poly.pdbx_seq_one_letter_code
_entity_poly.pdbx_strand_id
1 'polypeptide(L)'
;MRGAAEIKLSPSSKAASRLHPIQALRKILTLIHSSNFYRVLSQADATLGLNTQLWVMGVVAVFILYPGWAQTALSVFACYKIDDGKTGLYAQNQKAAWRHGYWARNMAQECYTGVHLRLYVPIGIAAVDVLCFGPPLASFLLMWNRRAELGSKSVRNRYSFLYTRYKPRYFWWESVLMLEELMLVTVEVFGRGLKSVTHQILVMLAAFIVISAINITCKPNRLRIITMFEFMSMTVLSLTVSLSLFFVVDDGLSAADEVGGWTAW
;
A
#
# COMPACT_ATOMS: atom_id res chain seq x y z
N MET A 1 -68.60 9.80 45.95
CA MET A 1 -67.73 10.33 47.02
C MET A 1 -66.49 9.45 47.13
N ARG A 2 -65.37 10.11 47.44
CA ARG A 2 -63.96 9.69 47.51
C ARG A 2 -63.68 8.28 48.05
N GLY A 3 -62.62 7.67 47.51
CA GLY A 3 -61.86 6.59 48.15
C GLY A 3 -60.69 6.16 47.26
N ALA A 4 -59.49 6.66 47.58
CA ALA A 4 -58.23 6.47 46.86
C ALA A 4 -57.48 5.20 47.33
N ALA A 5 -56.32 4.96 46.68
CA ALA A 5 -55.20 4.05 47.01
C ALA A 5 -55.20 2.70 46.24
N GLU A 6 -54.13 2.22 45.60
CA GLU A 6 -52.72 2.61 45.57
C GLU A 6 -52.12 2.38 44.17
N ILE A 7 -51.25 3.30 43.78
CA ILE A 7 -50.27 3.16 42.71
C ILE A 7 -49.06 2.43 43.30
N LYS A 8 -48.79 1.20 42.86
CA LYS A 8 -47.53 0.51 43.16
C LYS A 8 -46.62 0.60 41.95
N LEU A 9 -45.76 1.63 41.93
CA LEU A 9 -44.56 1.65 41.11
C LEU A 9 -43.62 0.53 41.62
N SER A 10 -43.18 -0.35 40.72
CA SER A 10 -41.94 -1.12 40.91
C SER A 10 -41.10 -1.06 39.63
N PRO A 11 -39.77 -0.92 39.74
CA PRO A 11 -38.93 -0.34 38.70
C PRO A 11 -38.22 -1.39 37.85
N SER A 12 -37.75 -0.93 36.69
CA SER A 12 -36.51 -1.38 36.04
C SER A 12 -36.45 -2.81 35.48
N SER A 13 -36.56 -2.92 34.16
CA SER A 13 -35.62 -3.73 33.37
C SER A 13 -35.55 -3.22 31.93
N LYS A 14 -34.99 -2.02 31.75
CA LYS A 14 -34.44 -1.57 30.47
C LYS A 14 -33.00 -2.10 30.38
N ALA A 15 -32.82 -3.38 30.10
CA ALA A 15 -31.48 -3.97 29.91
C ALA A 15 -31.44 -5.10 28.87
N ALA A 16 -32.27 -5.02 27.81
CA ALA A 16 -32.40 -6.08 26.81
C ALA A 16 -32.06 -5.65 25.37
N SER A 17 -31.09 -4.74 25.15
CA SER A 17 -30.74 -4.28 23.79
C SER A 17 -29.25 -4.30 23.43
N ARG A 18 -28.35 -4.90 24.23
CA ARG A 18 -26.89 -4.91 23.97
C ARG A 18 -26.26 -6.31 23.83
N LEU A 19 -26.97 -7.31 23.31
CA LEU A 19 -26.47 -8.70 23.19
C LEU A 19 -26.32 -9.24 21.76
N HIS A 20 -26.75 -8.50 20.74
CA HIS A 20 -26.68 -8.94 19.34
C HIS A 20 -25.27 -9.18 18.77
N PRO A 21 -24.22 -8.38 19.06
CA PRO A 21 -22.92 -8.58 18.41
C PRO A 21 -22.17 -9.81 18.94
N ILE A 22 -22.32 -10.14 20.22
CA ILE A 22 -21.64 -11.28 20.86
C ILE A 22 -22.25 -12.62 20.39
N GLN A 23 -23.58 -12.68 20.23
CA GLN A 23 -24.25 -13.86 19.68
C GLN A 23 -23.93 -14.09 18.19
N ALA A 24 -23.79 -13.01 17.41
CA ALA A 24 -23.34 -13.10 16.03
C ALA A 24 -21.89 -13.62 15.94
N LEU A 25 -20.99 -13.11 16.78
CA LEU A 25 -19.60 -13.57 16.86
C LEU A 25 -19.52 -15.06 17.24
N ARG A 26 -20.33 -15.50 18.21
CA ARG A 26 -20.43 -16.92 18.60
C ARG A 26 -20.92 -17.80 17.46
N LYS A 27 -21.92 -17.36 16.69
CA LYS A 27 -22.42 -18.09 15.51
C LYS A 27 -21.36 -18.18 14.40
N ILE A 28 -20.58 -17.12 14.18
CA ILE A 28 -19.48 -17.11 13.22
C ILE A 28 -18.36 -18.06 13.68
N LEU A 29 -17.99 -18.01 14.97
CA LEU A 29 -17.02 -18.93 15.58
C LEU A 29 -17.47 -20.39 15.48
N THR A 30 -18.75 -20.70 15.74
CA THR A 30 -19.27 -22.08 15.61
C THR A 30 -19.40 -22.53 14.16
N LEU A 31 -19.63 -21.61 13.21
CA LEU A 31 -19.57 -21.90 11.77
C LEU A 31 -18.14 -22.19 11.31
N ILE A 32 -17.14 -21.45 11.79
CA ILE A 32 -15.72 -21.70 11.51
C ILE A 32 -15.26 -23.01 12.17
N HIS A 33 -15.75 -23.32 13.36
CA HIS A 33 -15.50 -24.60 14.06
C HIS A 33 -16.30 -25.79 13.53
N SER A 34 -17.15 -25.59 12.52
CA SER A 34 -17.88 -26.68 11.89
C SER A 34 -16.90 -27.65 11.25
N SER A 35 -17.01 -28.93 11.60
CA SER A 35 -16.23 -30.03 11.04
C SER A 35 -16.28 -30.09 9.51
N ASN A 36 -17.31 -29.50 8.89
CA ASN A 36 -17.45 -29.38 7.44
C ASN A 36 -16.45 -28.39 6.82
N PHE A 37 -16.12 -27.27 7.47
CA PHE A 37 -15.17 -26.30 6.90
C PHE A 37 -13.75 -26.88 6.89
N TYR A 38 -13.31 -27.49 7.99
CA TYR A 38 -12.04 -28.21 8.06
C TYR A 38 -12.00 -29.43 7.11
N ARG A 39 -13.11 -30.15 6.92
CA ARG A 39 -13.21 -31.20 5.90
C ARG A 39 -13.06 -30.66 4.48
N VAL A 40 -13.69 -29.54 4.16
CA VAL A 40 -13.59 -28.91 2.82
C VAL A 40 -12.17 -28.41 2.57
N LEU A 41 -11.51 -27.81 3.57
CA LEU A 41 -10.11 -27.39 3.45
C LEU A 41 -9.17 -28.58 3.28
N SER A 42 -9.30 -29.62 4.12
CA SER A 42 -8.45 -30.83 4.03
C SER A 42 -8.69 -31.62 2.73
N GLN A 43 -9.92 -31.62 2.21
CA GLN A 43 -10.21 -32.21 0.90
C GLN A 43 -9.64 -31.38 -0.25
N ALA A 44 -9.67 -30.04 -0.16
CA ALA A 44 -9.00 -29.18 -1.15
C ALA A 44 -7.48 -29.38 -1.12
N ASP A 45 -6.87 -29.50 0.06
CA ASP A 45 -5.43 -29.75 0.24
C ASP A 45 -5.04 -31.13 -0.28
N ALA A 46 -5.85 -32.17 -0.02
CA ALA A 46 -5.60 -33.54 -0.48
C ALA A 46 -5.69 -33.72 -2.01
N THR A 47 -6.28 -32.77 -2.74
CA THR A 47 -6.44 -32.83 -4.21
C THR A 47 -5.35 -32.07 -4.98
N LEU A 48 -4.51 -31.29 -4.30
CA LEU A 48 -3.42 -30.53 -4.89
C LEU A 48 -2.09 -31.23 -4.63
N GLY A 49 -1.33 -31.53 -5.69
CA GLY A 49 0.03 -32.06 -5.51
C GLY A 49 0.92 -31.03 -4.80
N LEU A 50 1.72 -31.49 -3.83
CA LEU A 50 2.61 -30.67 -2.99
C LEU A 50 3.43 -29.65 -3.80
N ASN A 51 3.99 -30.07 -4.95
CA ASN A 51 4.79 -29.18 -5.81
C ASN A 51 4.00 -28.02 -6.39
N THR A 52 2.71 -28.22 -6.70
CA THR A 52 1.84 -27.16 -7.22
C THR A 52 1.47 -26.19 -6.11
N GLN A 53 1.18 -26.69 -4.91
CA GLN A 53 0.87 -25.87 -3.74
C GLN A 53 2.06 -25.01 -3.32
N LEU A 54 3.25 -25.61 -3.19
CA LEU A 54 4.49 -24.87 -2.89
C LEU A 54 4.77 -23.80 -3.93
N TRP A 55 4.51 -24.08 -5.21
CA TRP A 55 4.67 -23.09 -6.27
C TRP A 55 3.67 -21.93 -6.15
N VAL A 56 2.38 -22.21 -5.94
CA VAL A 56 1.35 -21.16 -5.77
C VAL A 56 1.67 -20.31 -4.54
N MET A 57 2.04 -20.93 -3.42
CA MET A 57 2.45 -20.23 -2.21
C MET A 57 3.68 -19.35 -2.45
N GLY A 58 4.69 -19.86 -3.17
CA GLY A 58 5.87 -19.09 -3.54
C GLY A 58 5.54 -17.87 -4.39
N VAL A 59 4.67 -18.03 -5.39
CA VAL A 59 4.20 -16.90 -6.22
C VAL A 59 3.46 -15.87 -5.37
N VAL A 60 2.50 -16.30 -4.54
CA VAL A 60 1.76 -15.38 -3.67
C VAL A 60 2.70 -14.67 -2.68
N ALA A 61 3.69 -15.36 -2.12
CA ALA A 61 4.67 -14.75 -1.23
C ALA A 61 5.50 -13.67 -1.94
N VAL A 62 5.95 -13.91 -3.18
CA VAL A 62 6.65 -12.91 -3.99
C VAL A 62 5.77 -11.67 -4.19
N PHE A 63 4.48 -11.86 -4.48
CA PHE A 63 3.55 -10.74 -4.69
C PHE A 63 3.33 -9.92 -3.42
N ILE A 64 3.22 -10.57 -2.26
CA ILE A 64 3.05 -9.88 -0.97
C ILE A 64 4.33 -9.14 -0.56
N LEU A 65 5.50 -9.72 -0.82
CA LEU A 65 6.80 -9.14 -0.45
C LEU A 65 7.30 -8.07 -1.44
N TYR A 66 6.74 -8.05 -2.65
CA TYR A 66 7.12 -7.17 -3.74
C TYR A 66 7.23 -5.69 -3.34
N PRO A 67 6.21 -5.03 -2.76
CA PRO A 67 6.33 -3.62 -2.37
C PRO A 67 7.50 -3.37 -1.41
N GLY A 68 7.75 -4.27 -0.46
CA GLY A 68 8.88 -4.15 0.47
C GLY A 68 10.25 -4.29 -0.21
N TRP A 69 10.37 -5.21 -1.17
CA TRP A 69 11.59 -5.38 -1.96
C TRP A 69 11.83 -4.20 -2.89
N ALA A 70 10.80 -3.74 -3.59
CA ALA A 70 10.88 -2.55 -4.44
C ALA A 70 11.28 -1.31 -3.62
N GLN A 71 10.68 -1.12 -2.45
CA GLN A 71 11.01 -0.03 -1.54
C GLN A 71 12.47 -0.09 -1.10
N THR A 72 12.95 -1.29 -0.73
CA THR A 72 14.35 -1.45 -0.30
C THR A 72 15.33 -1.21 -1.45
N ALA A 73 15.05 -1.74 -2.64
CA ALA A 73 15.89 -1.53 -3.82
C ALA A 73 15.96 -0.05 -4.22
N LEU A 74 14.81 0.63 -4.28
CA LEU A 74 14.74 2.05 -4.61
C LEU A 74 15.35 2.94 -3.51
N SER A 75 15.28 2.53 -2.24
CA SER A 75 15.84 3.31 -1.11
C SER A 75 17.37 3.49 -1.18
N VAL A 76 18.06 2.69 -1.99
CA VAL A 76 19.50 2.90 -2.27
C VAL A 76 19.72 4.24 -2.98
N PHE A 77 18.79 4.66 -3.83
CA PHE A 77 18.89 5.91 -4.60
C PHE A 77 18.24 7.11 -3.90
N ALA A 78 17.60 6.89 -2.75
CA ALA A 78 16.94 7.94 -2.00
C ALA A 78 17.97 8.81 -1.28
N CYS A 79 18.14 10.03 -1.79
CA CYS A 79 19.05 11.03 -1.25
C CYS A 79 18.26 12.29 -0.91
N TYR A 80 18.52 12.86 0.27
CA TYR A 80 17.89 14.11 0.69
C TYR A 80 18.94 15.08 1.22
N LYS A 81 18.69 16.38 1.06
CA LYS A 81 19.61 17.43 1.51
C LYS A 81 19.29 17.79 2.95
N ILE A 82 20.32 17.76 3.80
CA ILE A 82 20.22 18.13 5.22
C ILE A 82 20.45 19.64 5.34
N ASP A 83 21.66 20.10 4.99
CA ASP A 83 21.99 21.51 5.01
C ASP A 83 22.12 22.06 3.58
N ASP A 84 21.70 23.31 3.40
CA ASP A 84 21.91 24.04 2.14
C ASP A 84 23.16 24.94 2.16
N GLY A 85 23.79 25.09 3.33
CA GLY A 85 25.00 25.88 3.56
C GLY A 85 24.78 27.40 3.41
N LYS A 86 23.53 27.85 3.30
CA LYS A 86 23.18 29.21 2.89
C LYS A 86 22.05 29.83 3.70
N THR A 87 21.05 29.05 4.09
CA THR A 87 19.87 29.55 4.82
C THR A 87 19.77 28.91 6.19
N GLY A 88 19.44 29.73 7.20
CA GLY A 88 19.23 29.27 8.57
C GLY A 88 19.86 30.18 9.62
N LEU A 89 19.33 30.13 10.84
CA LEU A 89 19.77 30.92 12.00
C LEU A 89 21.21 30.58 12.45
N TYR A 90 21.76 29.44 12.01
CA TYR A 90 23.07 28.93 12.41
C TYR A 90 23.90 28.40 11.23
N ALA A 91 24.14 29.25 10.21
CA ALA A 91 24.88 28.88 9.00
C ALA A 91 26.28 28.29 9.30
N GLN A 92 26.96 28.77 10.34
CA GLN A 92 28.26 28.27 10.80
C GLN A 92 28.27 26.80 11.27
N ASN A 93 27.09 26.25 11.63
CA ASN A 93 26.97 24.86 12.09
C ASN A 93 26.53 23.90 10.97
N GLN A 94 26.28 24.41 9.76
CA GLN A 94 25.89 23.61 8.59
C GLN A 94 27.09 22.90 7.98
N LYS A 95 27.41 21.72 8.52
CA LYS A 95 28.54 20.89 8.06
C LYS A 95 28.13 19.86 7.00
N ALA A 96 26.83 19.58 6.85
CA ALA A 96 26.32 18.54 5.96
C ALA A 96 25.74 19.12 4.66
N ALA A 97 26.57 19.84 3.90
CA ALA A 97 26.17 20.62 2.72
C ALA A 97 26.49 19.94 1.36
N TRP A 98 26.60 18.61 1.32
CA TRP A 98 26.93 17.90 0.08
C TRP A 98 25.91 18.15 -1.04
N ARG A 99 26.39 18.42 -2.26
CA ARG A 99 25.56 18.84 -3.41
C ARG A 99 24.43 17.84 -3.74
N HIS A 100 24.67 16.55 -3.60
CA HIS A 100 23.72 15.48 -3.90
C HIS A 100 22.95 14.97 -2.68
N GLY A 101 23.16 15.56 -1.50
CA GLY A 101 22.54 15.14 -0.25
C GLY A 101 23.17 13.89 0.37
N TYR A 102 22.53 13.38 1.42
CA TYR A 102 22.99 12.20 2.16
C TYR A 102 22.02 11.04 1.92
N TRP A 103 22.57 9.83 2.02
CA TRP A 103 21.79 8.62 1.76
C TRP A 103 20.73 8.43 2.85
N ALA A 104 19.46 8.28 2.45
CA ALA A 104 18.34 8.20 3.38
C ALA A 104 18.44 7.02 4.37
N ARG A 105 19.06 5.90 3.96
CA ARG A 105 19.25 4.72 4.81
C ARG A 105 20.50 4.82 5.70
N ASN A 106 21.49 5.63 5.33
CA ASN A 106 22.68 5.86 6.12
C ASN A 106 23.19 7.30 5.93
N MET A 107 22.78 8.19 6.85
CA MET A 107 23.10 9.62 6.80
C MET A 107 24.59 9.92 7.00
N ALA A 108 25.41 8.94 7.41
CA ALA A 108 26.86 9.12 7.49
C ALA A 108 27.55 9.05 6.12
N GLN A 109 26.84 8.64 5.06
CA GLN A 109 27.39 8.56 3.71
C GLN A 109 26.80 9.63 2.79
N GLU A 110 27.70 10.33 2.10
CA GLU A 110 27.39 11.28 1.04
C GLU A 110 26.86 10.57 -0.21
N CYS A 111 25.85 11.14 -0.86
CA CYS A 111 25.26 10.52 -2.04
C CYS A 111 26.18 10.60 -3.28
N TYR A 112 26.20 9.51 -4.06
CA TYR A 112 26.96 9.37 -5.30
C TYR A 112 28.46 9.68 -5.20
N THR A 113 29.08 9.38 -4.05
CA THR A 113 30.52 9.49 -3.85
C THR A 113 31.05 8.33 -2.99
N GLY A 114 32.36 8.12 -3.01
CA GLY A 114 33.05 7.11 -2.20
C GLY A 114 32.47 5.70 -2.33
N VAL A 115 32.15 5.09 -1.19
CA VAL A 115 31.60 3.72 -1.08
C VAL A 115 30.20 3.63 -1.67
N HIS A 116 29.38 4.68 -1.51
CA HIS A 116 28.01 4.68 -2.00
C HIS A 116 27.96 4.51 -3.53
N LEU A 117 28.78 5.28 -4.27
CA LEU A 117 28.83 5.17 -5.73
C LEU A 117 29.46 3.85 -6.21
N ARG A 118 30.55 3.40 -5.57
CA ARG A 118 31.32 2.25 -6.06
C ARG A 118 30.68 0.90 -5.75
N LEU A 119 30.01 0.79 -4.60
CA LEU A 119 29.47 -0.48 -4.12
C LEU A 119 27.94 -0.50 -4.15
N TYR A 120 27.29 0.49 -3.54
CA TYR A 120 25.85 0.44 -3.30
C TYR A 120 25.03 0.80 -4.55
N VAL A 121 25.43 1.80 -5.33
CA VAL A 121 24.75 2.16 -6.58
C VAL A 121 24.64 0.97 -7.57
N PRO A 122 25.72 0.23 -7.92
CA PRO A 122 25.60 -0.90 -8.84
C PRO A 122 24.76 -2.05 -8.26
N ILE A 123 24.86 -2.31 -6.95
CA ILE A 123 23.98 -3.28 -6.27
C ILE A 123 22.51 -2.83 -6.34
N GLY A 124 22.25 -1.54 -6.14
CA GLY A 124 20.93 -0.94 -6.25
C GLY A 124 20.36 -1.07 -7.67
N ILE A 125 21.18 -0.85 -8.71
CA ILE A 125 20.75 -0.98 -10.11
C ILE A 125 20.35 -2.42 -10.37
N ALA A 126 21.21 -3.39 -10.03
CA ALA A 126 20.91 -4.80 -10.17
C ALA A 126 19.66 -5.22 -9.37
N ALA A 127 19.48 -4.68 -8.16
CA ALA A 127 18.30 -4.93 -7.33
C ALA A 127 17.03 -4.35 -7.95
N VAL A 128 17.07 -3.16 -8.55
CA VAL A 128 15.91 -2.57 -9.25
C VAL A 128 15.55 -3.41 -10.48
N ASP A 129 16.53 -3.79 -11.29
CA ASP A 129 16.28 -4.60 -12.49
C ASP A 129 15.65 -5.95 -12.13
N VAL A 130 16.17 -6.62 -11.10
CA VAL A 130 15.70 -7.95 -10.70
C VAL A 130 14.43 -7.92 -9.85
N LEU A 131 14.34 -7.03 -8.86
CA LEU A 131 13.26 -7.04 -7.86
C LEU A 131 12.11 -6.11 -8.21
N CYS A 132 12.35 -4.99 -8.90
CA CYS A 132 11.27 -4.08 -9.34
C CYS A 132 10.69 -4.52 -10.68
N PHE A 133 11.53 -4.76 -11.69
CA PHE A 133 11.04 -5.10 -13.03
C PHE A 133 10.90 -6.60 -13.27
N GLY A 134 11.65 -7.43 -12.57
CA GLY A 134 11.59 -8.88 -12.68
C GLY A 134 10.19 -9.47 -12.42
N PRO A 135 9.51 -9.19 -11.29
CA PRO A 135 8.20 -9.76 -10.99
C PRO A 135 7.09 -9.34 -11.98
N PRO A 136 6.93 -8.04 -12.34
CA PRO A 136 5.96 -7.64 -13.37
C PRO A 136 6.21 -8.31 -14.71
N LEU A 137 7.48 -8.38 -15.15
CA LEU A 137 7.87 -9.00 -16.40
C LEU A 137 7.67 -10.52 -16.36
N ALA A 138 8.03 -11.19 -15.27
CA ALA A 138 7.81 -12.61 -15.10
C ALA A 138 6.31 -12.95 -15.14
N SER A 139 5.48 -12.18 -14.44
CA SER A 139 4.01 -12.32 -14.50
C SER A 139 3.49 -12.15 -15.93
N PHE A 140 3.98 -11.12 -16.65
CA PHE A 140 3.58 -10.84 -18.02
C PHE A 140 3.98 -11.98 -18.98
N LEU A 141 5.25 -12.43 -18.92
CA LEU A 141 5.79 -13.49 -19.76
C LEU A 141 5.12 -14.84 -19.49
N LEU A 142 4.86 -15.16 -18.23
CA LEU A 142 4.13 -16.39 -17.84
C LEU A 142 2.75 -16.43 -18.49
N MET A 143 2.04 -15.30 -18.47
CA MET A 143 0.72 -15.20 -19.06
C MET A 143 0.76 -15.14 -20.59
N TRP A 144 1.74 -14.45 -21.17
CA TRP A 144 1.91 -14.35 -22.61
C TRP A 144 2.22 -15.72 -23.24
N ASN A 145 3.15 -16.47 -22.66
CA ASN A 145 3.56 -17.78 -23.17
C ASN A 145 2.44 -18.82 -23.08
N ARG A 146 1.55 -18.70 -22.09
CA ARG A 146 0.43 -19.63 -21.88
C ARG A 146 -0.90 -19.15 -22.45
N ARG A 147 -0.90 -18.07 -23.26
CA ARG A 147 -2.12 -17.47 -23.80
C ARG A 147 -2.99 -18.44 -24.63
N ALA A 148 -2.36 -19.34 -25.38
CA ALA A 148 -3.07 -20.33 -26.20
C ALA A 148 -3.70 -21.46 -25.37
N GLU A 149 -3.20 -21.69 -24.15
CA GLU A 149 -3.59 -22.79 -23.25
C GLU A 149 -4.41 -22.33 -22.04
N LEU A 150 -4.76 -21.04 -21.95
CA LEU A 150 -5.58 -20.44 -20.87
C LEU A 150 -6.93 -21.17 -20.66
N GLY A 151 -7.41 -21.89 -21.69
CA GLY A 151 -8.62 -22.71 -21.64
C GLY A 151 -8.43 -24.08 -20.96
N SER A 152 -7.21 -24.61 -20.85
CA SER A 152 -6.94 -25.95 -20.33
C SER A 152 -7.16 -26.07 -18.81
N LYS A 153 -7.63 -27.23 -18.33
CA LYS A 153 -7.92 -27.46 -16.90
C LYS A 153 -6.67 -27.33 -16.00
N SER A 154 -5.51 -27.75 -16.49
CA SER A 154 -4.24 -27.73 -15.73
C SER A 154 -3.71 -26.30 -15.52
N VAL A 155 -3.66 -25.49 -16.60
CA VAL A 155 -3.26 -24.08 -16.52
C VAL A 155 -4.26 -23.28 -15.69
N ARG A 156 -5.56 -23.58 -15.84
CA ARG A 156 -6.61 -22.94 -15.03
C ARG A 156 -6.44 -23.22 -13.55
N ASN A 157 -6.15 -24.45 -13.14
CA ASN A 157 -5.99 -24.76 -11.72
C ASN A 157 -4.79 -24.05 -11.08
N ARG A 158 -3.68 -23.90 -11.83
CA ARG A 158 -2.44 -23.33 -11.31
C ARG A 158 -2.37 -21.80 -11.36
N TYR A 159 -2.93 -21.19 -12.40
CA TYR A 159 -2.83 -19.74 -12.64
C TYR A 159 -4.13 -18.99 -12.36
N SER A 160 -5.22 -19.66 -11.94
CA SER A 160 -6.53 -19.03 -11.66
C SER A 160 -6.41 -17.78 -10.78
N PHE A 161 -5.54 -17.79 -9.77
CA PHE A 161 -5.34 -16.65 -8.88
C PHE A 161 -4.99 -15.35 -9.61
N LEU A 162 -4.22 -15.44 -10.70
CA LEU A 162 -3.67 -14.31 -11.45
C LEU A 162 -4.64 -13.74 -12.49
N TYR A 163 -5.61 -14.52 -12.98
CA TYR A 163 -6.44 -14.08 -14.12
C TYR A 163 -7.94 -14.26 -13.95
N THR A 164 -8.40 -15.11 -13.02
CA THR A 164 -9.84 -15.41 -12.86
C THR A 164 -10.67 -14.17 -12.47
N ARG A 165 -10.03 -13.17 -11.84
CA ARG A 165 -10.66 -11.93 -11.41
C ARG A 165 -10.90 -10.96 -12.57
N TYR A 166 -10.11 -11.07 -13.64
CA TYR A 166 -10.12 -10.16 -14.76
C TYR A 166 -10.97 -10.67 -15.93
N LYS A 167 -11.40 -9.77 -16.80
CA LYS A 167 -12.02 -10.13 -18.07
C LYS A 167 -10.96 -10.76 -19.00
N PRO A 168 -11.32 -11.67 -19.91
CA PRO A 168 -10.37 -12.32 -20.81
C PRO A 168 -9.49 -11.36 -21.63
N ARG A 169 -10.00 -10.16 -21.95
CA ARG A 169 -9.24 -9.10 -22.65
C ARG A 169 -8.07 -8.52 -21.81
N TYR A 170 -8.18 -8.57 -20.49
CA TYR A 170 -7.25 -8.00 -19.53
C TYR A 170 -6.50 -9.09 -18.77
N PHE A 171 -6.13 -10.18 -19.45
CA PHE A 171 -5.46 -11.31 -18.80
C PHE A 171 -4.14 -10.89 -18.14
N TRP A 172 -3.38 -9.96 -18.73
CA TRP A 172 -2.08 -9.46 -18.26
C TRP A 172 -2.19 -8.31 -17.23
N TRP A 173 -3.38 -8.00 -16.75
CA TRP A 173 -3.62 -6.84 -15.88
C TRP A 173 -2.90 -6.94 -14.54
N GLU A 174 -2.62 -8.15 -14.06
CA GLU A 174 -1.85 -8.34 -12.84
C GLU A 174 -0.47 -7.68 -12.90
N SER A 175 0.21 -7.73 -14.06
CA SER A 175 1.46 -7.01 -14.28
C SER A 175 1.30 -5.49 -14.23
N VAL A 176 0.14 -4.97 -14.66
CA VAL A 176 -0.18 -3.53 -14.58
C VAL A 176 -0.33 -3.11 -13.13
N LEU A 177 -1.04 -3.89 -12.31
CA LEU A 177 -1.19 -3.61 -10.88
C LEU A 177 0.17 -3.56 -10.16
N MET A 178 1.09 -4.47 -10.50
CA MET A 178 2.45 -4.45 -9.95
C MET A 178 3.25 -3.21 -10.39
N LEU A 179 3.01 -2.69 -11.60
CA LEU A 179 3.64 -1.46 -12.07
C LEU A 179 3.01 -0.21 -11.43
N GLU A 180 1.70 -0.21 -11.20
CA GLU A 180 1.01 0.84 -10.44
C GLU A 180 1.53 0.90 -9.00
N GLU A 181 1.70 -0.25 -8.35
CA GLU A 181 2.30 -0.36 -7.03
C GLU A 181 3.77 0.12 -7.02
N LEU A 182 4.56 -0.26 -8.04
CA LEU A 182 5.94 0.24 -8.19
C LEU A 182 5.98 1.76 -8.31
N MET A 183 5.04 2.35 -9.05
CA MET A 183 4.94 3.79 -9.20
C MET A 183 4.65 4.47 -7.86
N LEU A 184 3.73 3.93 -7.05
CA LEU A 184 3.45 4.44 -5.71
C LEU A 184 4.67 4.37 -4.80
N VAL A 185 5.36 3.22 -4.78
CA VAL A 185 6.60 3.05 -3.99
C VAL A 185 7.69 4.00 -4.48
N THR A 186 7.81 4.23 -5.78
CA THR A 186 8.75 5.19 -6.37
C THR A 186 8.45 6.60 -5.89
N VAL A 187 7.20 7.05 -5.98
CA VAL A 187 6.76 8.36 -5.49
C VAL A 187 7.01 8.50 -3.99
N GLU A 188 6.74 7.46 -3.21
CA GLU A 188 7.00 7.45 -1.76
C GLU A 188 8.49 7.60 -1.45
N VAL A 189 9.34 6.80 -2.10
CA VAL A 189 10.79 6.74 -1.84
C VAL A 189 11.47 8.04 -2.27
N PHE A 190 11.23 8.50 -3.49
CA PHE A 190 11.84 9.74 -3.99
C PHE A 190 11.18 11.00 -3.42
N GLY A 191 9.92 10.90 -2.99
CA GLY A 191 9.20 11.96 -2.31
C GLY A 191 9.91 12.45 -1.04
N ARG A 192 10.62 11.55 -0.31
CA ARG A 192 11.45 11.89 0.86
C ARG A 192 12.60 12.84 0.53
N GLY A 193 13.03 12.91 -0.74
CA GLY A 193 14.11 13.81 -1.18
C GLY A 193 13.63 15.23 -1.50
N LEU A 194 12.32 15.48 -1.55
CA LEU A 194 11.77 16.81 -1.83
C LEU A 194 11.96 17.72 -0.61
N LYS A 195 12.35 18.97 -0.87
CA LYS A 195 12.60 19.98 0.19
C LYS A 195 11.35 20.35 1.00
N SER A 196 10.17 20.19 0.40
CA SER A 196 8.91 20.60 1.00
C SER A 196 7.96 19.41 1.04
N VAL A 197 7.46 19.12 2.25
CA VAL A 197 6.52 18.03 2.53
C VAL A 197 5.21 18.22 1.74
N THR A 198 4.79 19.47 1.53
CA THR A 198 3.63 19.82 0.69
C THR A 198 3.75 19.26 -0.72
N HIS A 199 4.94 19.39 -1.36
CA HIS A 199 5.16 18.90 -2.71
C HIS A 199 5.13 17.36 -2.76
N GLN A 200 5.69 16.69 -1.76
CA GLN A 200 5.63 15.23 -1.64
C GLN A 200 4.17 14.74 -1.57
N ILE A 201 3.35 15.39 -0.75
CA ILE A 201 1.94 15.04 -0.58
C ILE A 201 1.16 15.26 -1.89
N LEU A 202 1.39 16.38 -2.58
CA LEU A 202 0.72 16.68 -3.85
C LEU A 202 1.08 15.67 -4.95
N VAL A 203 2.34 15.25 -5.07
CA VAL A 203 2.76 14.23 -6.04
C VAL A 203 2.13 12.88 -5.72
N MET A 204 2.05 12.50 -4.44
CA MET A 204 1.35 11.28 -4.01
C MET A 204 -0.14 11.32 -4.35
N LEU A 205 -0.81 12.46 -4.11
CA LEU A 205 -2.21 12.65 -4.48
C LEU A 205 -2.42 12.55 -5.99
N ALA A 206 -1.55 13.17 -6.79
CA ALA A 206 -1.59 13.07 -8.24
C ALA A 206 -1.43 11.61 -8.73
N ALA A 207 -0.50 10.85 -8.11
CA ALA A 207 -0.32 9.43 -8.40
C ALA A 207 -1.59 8.60 -8.15
N PHE A 208 -2.26 8.79 -6.99
CA PHE A 208 -3.52 8.11 -6.70
C PHE A 208 -4.63 8.46 -7.70
N ILE A 209 -4.75 9.74 -8.08
CA ILE A 209 -5.74 10.17 -9.08
C ILE A 209 -5.49 9.50 -10.43
N VAL A 210 -4.23 9.46 -10.89
CA VAL A 210 -3.86 8.83 -12.16
C VAL A 210 -4.15 7.33 -12.13
N ILE A 211 -3.74 6.61 -11.08
CA ILE A 211 -4.01 5.17 -10.92
C ILE A 211 -5.51 4.89 -10.88
N SER A 212 -6.26 5.69 -10.13
CA SER A 212 -7.72 5.57 -10.04
C SER A 212 -8.36 5.79 -11.42
N ALA A 213 -7.92 6.80 -12.18
CA ALA A 213 -8.41 7.06 -13.52
C ALA A 213 -8.13 5.90 -14.50
N ILE A 214 -6.93 5.30 -14.44
CA ILE A 214 -6.55 4.13 -15.25
C ILE A 214 -7.48 2.95 -14.92
N ASN A 215 -7.62 2.61 -13.64
CA ASN A 215 -8.42 1.48 -13.18
C ASN A 215 -9.93 1.64 -13.53
N ILE A 216 -10.48 2.84 -13.38
CA ILE A 216 -11.88 3.15 -13.73
C ILE A 216 -12.12 3.12 -15.24
N THR A 217 -11.14 3.57 -16.04
CA THR A 217 -11.29 3.62 -17.51
C THR A 217 -11.17 2.23 -18.10
N CYS A 218 -10.20 1.42 -17.64
CA CYS A 218 -9.96 0.09 -18.18
C CYS A 218 -11.00 -0.94 -17.70
N LYS A 219 -11.54 -0.79 -16.47
CA LYS A 219 -12.50 -1.73 -15.84
C LYS A 219 -12.10 -3.20 -16.04
N PRO A 220 -10.90 -3.58 -15.58
CA PRO A 220 -10.28 -4.87 -15.86
C PRO A 220 -11.03 -6.03 -15.19
N ASN A 221 -11.60 -5.78 -14.02
CA ASN A 221 -12.29 -6.76 -13.20
C ASN A 221 -13.61 -7.24 -13.83
N ARG A 222 -13.89 -8.53 -13.63
CA ARG A 222 -15.13 -9.18 -14.07
C ARG A 222 -16.31 -8.81 -13.17
N LEU A 223 -16.07 -8.75 -11.85
CA LEU A 223 -17.10 -8.43 -10.85
C LEU A 223 -17.09 -6.94 -10.54
N ARG A 224 -18.26 -6.29 -10.68
CA ARG A 224 -18.41 -4.85 -10.40
C ARG A 224 -18.13 -4.49 -8.94
N ILE A 225 -18.39 -5.41 -8.00
CA ILE A 225 -18.14 -5.21 -6.58
C ILE A 225 -16.64 -4.98 -6.32
N ILE A 226 -15.75 -5.72 -6.99
CA ILE A 226 -14.30 -5.57 -6.83
C ILE A 226 -13.86 -4.19 -7.30
N THR A 227 -14.33 -3.74 -8.47
CA THR A 227 -14.06 -2.38 -8.97
C THR A 227 -14.57 -1.30 -8.02
N MET A 228 -15.71 -1.51 -7.35
CA MET A 228 -16.21 -0.55 -6.36
C MET A 228 -15.33 -0.51 -5.12
N PHE A 229 -14.84 -1.65 -4.62
CA PHE A 229 -13.90 -1.68 -3.51
C PHE A 229 -12.57 -1.00 -3.84
N GLU A 230 -12.02 -1.24 -5.03
CA GLU A 230 -10.81 -0.55 -5.51
C GLU A 230 -11.00 0.97 -5.53
N PHE A 231 -12.12 1.43 -6.08
CA PHE A 231 -12.45 2.86 -6.13
C PHE A 231 -12.62 3.47 -4.74
N MET A 232 -13.36 2.81 -3.85
CA MET A 232 -13.57 3.29 -2.48
C MET A 232 -12.25 3.34 -1.71
N SER A 233 -11.39 2.33 -1.86
CA SER A 233 -10.06 2.32 -1.23
C SER A 233 -9.20 3.47 -1.71
N MET A 234 -9.12 3.71 -3.03
CA MET A 234 -8.35 4.82 -3.60
C MET A 234 -8.90 6.18 -3.17
N THR A 235 -10.22 6.29 -3.02
CA THR A 235 -10.88 7.50 -2.52
C THR A 235 -10.52 7.75 -1.05
N VAL A 236 -10.57 6.72 -0.20
CA VAL A 236 -10.17 6.83 1.21
C VAL A 236 -8.69 7.23 1.33
N LEU A 237 -7.79 6.59 0.58
CA LEU A 237 -6.37 6.93 0.58
C LEU A 237 -6.12 8.38 0.13
N SER A 238 -6.81 8.82 -0.93
CA SER A 238 -6.70 10.19 -1.43
C SER A 238 -7.21 11.21 -0.40
N LEU A 239 -8.30 10.89 0.30
CA LEU A 239 -8.84 11.74 1.36
C LEU A 239 -7.89 11.80 2.56
N THR A 240 -7.33 10.68 3.00
CA THR A 240 -6.34 10.64 4.08
C THR A 240 -5.13 11.51 3.77
N VAL A 241 -4.59 11.42 2.54
CA VAL A 241 -3.48 12.25 2.10
C VAL A 241 -3.88 13.73 2.02
N SER A 242 -5.09 14.03 1.54
CA SER A 242 -5.60 15.40 1.51
C SER A 242 -5.74 16.00 2.92
N LEU A 243 -6.26 15.23 3.89
CA LEU A 243 -6.33 15.65 5.28
C LEU A 243 -4.94 15.90 5.88
N SER A 244 -3.97 15.04 5.57
CA SER A 244 -2.58 15.25 6.02
C SER A 244 -1.97 16.54 5.46
N LEU A 245 -2.34 16.94 4.24
CA LEU A 245 -1.89 18.19 3.64
C LEU A 245 -2.40 19.40 4.43
N PHE A 246 -3.67 19.38 4.85
CA PHE A 246 -4.27 20.48 5.61
C PHE A 246 -3.51 20.74 6.92
N PHE A 247 -3.19 19.68 7.67
CA PHE A 247 -2.40 19.81 8.91
C PHE A 247 -0.99 20.36 8.66
N VAL A 248 -0.29 19.84 7.64
CA VAL A 248 1.08 20.29 7.32
C VAL A 248 1.13 21.75 6.87
N VAL A 249 0.10 22.21 6.15
CA VAL A 249 0.03 23.60 5.69
C VAL A 249 -0.29 24.55 6.84
N ASP A 250 -1.20 24.16 7.74
CA ASP A 250 -1.57 24.96 8.92
C ASP A 250 -0.36 25.18 9.85
N ASP A 251 0.38 24.11 10.15
CA ASP A 251 1.64 24.19 10.92
C ASP A 251 2.67 25.12 10.24
N GLY A 252 2.76 25.05 8.91
CA GLY A 252 3.65 25.90 8.12
C GLY A 252 3.29 27.39 8.16
N LEU A 253 1.99 27.71 8.17
CA LEU A 253 1.50 29.09 8.29
C LEU A 253 1.71 29.64 9.70
N SER A 254 1.37 28.85 10.74
CA SER A 254 1.59 29.25 12.14
C SER A 254 3.06 29.56 12.43
N ALA A 255 3.99 28.75 11.91
CA ALA A 255 5.42 28.98 12.09
C ALA A 255 5.92 30.25 11.36
N ALA A 256 5.34 30.58 10.21
CA ALA A 256 5.70 31.79 9.47
C ALA A 256 5.23 33.06 10.19
N ASP A 257 4.04 33.05 10.78
CA ASP A 257 3.48 34.17 11.54
C ASP A 257 4.28 34.45 12.83
N GLU A 258 4.73 33.40 13.54
CA GLU A 258 5.60 33.57 14.71
C GLU A 258 6.93 34.24 14.33
N VAL A 259 7.61 33.77 13.28
CA VAL A 259 8.89 34.35 12.83
C VAL A 259 8.73 35.80 12.37
N GLY A 260 7.65 36.13 11.66
CA GLY A 260 7.33 37.50 11.27
C GLY A 260 7.16 38.44 12.47
N GLY A 261 6.55 37.94 13.55
CA GLY A 261 6.38 38.66 14.82
C GLY A 261 7.70 39.01 15.51
N TRP A 262 8.72 38.14 15.48
CA TRP A 262 10.03 38.43 16.07
C TRP A 262 10.87 39.43 15.25
N THR A 263 10.65 39.52 13.94
CA THR A 263 11.37 40.47 13.06
C THR A 263 10.80 41.88 13.04
N ALA A 264 9.65 42.10 13.67
CA ALA A 264 8.93 43.38 13.70
C ALA A 264 9.26 44.27 14.93
N TRP A 265 10.20 43.85 15.79
CA TRP A 265 10.64 44.58 16.99
C TRP A 265 12.14 44.87 16.97
#